data_AF-A0A173SEM3-F1
#
_entry.id   AF-A0A173SEM3-F1
#
_cell.length_a   1.000
_cell.length_b   1.000
_cell.length_c   1.000
_cell.angle_alpha   90.00
_cell.angle_beta   90.00
_cell.angle_gamma   90.00
#
_symmetry.space_group_name_H-M   'P 1'
#
loop_
_entity.id
_entity.type
_entity.pdbx_description
1 polymer ?
#
loop_
_entity_poly.entity_id
_entity_poly.type
_entity_poly.pdbx_seq_one_letter_code
_entity_poly.pdbx_strand_id
1 'polypeptide(L)'
;MKHENVIVGDRYGNENYMVKFTPNKENPEPMFKIGDKIAKAVYISKYLNADKNGVPCSLPGCDPMRCISFENAEKKCREKGEGWHLLTNAEWMYLYNESVKNGTIPHGNTNYGYYEKNTNESGINVNGSGATLTGTGPATWYHDHTLDGVADLCGNVWEMVTGLRLQNGEIQYIENNDAAVCDAGEDSLKWETITADGKKICFSVNNEKNKITIRKGTKHTGWNGIAYKDLKIKKSVMAAAGEKLREIGIIPDDYKNEDAYIWIDTELTEAIPCRGSCFTLASFGGVASLRLNYTRTSSNSNVVGFRSAYVELETGNGKTVKAAEADGKEMTE
;
A
#
# COMPACT_ATOMS: atom_id res chain seq x y z
N MET A 1 -5.16 16.07 -9.01
CA MET A 1 -5.30 15.68 -10.44
C MET A 1 -6.77 15.30 -10.67
N LYS A 2 -7.28 15.17 -11.90
CA LYS A 2 -8.62 14.59 -12.10
C LYS A 2 -8.46 13.06 -12.09
N HIS A 3 -8.84 12.42 -10.99
CA HIS A 3 -9.11 10.99 -11.00
C HIS A 3 -10.59 10.77 -11.33
N GLU A 4 -10.92 9.57 -11.81
CA GLU A 4 -12.28 9.21 -12.25
C GLU A 4 -12.71 7.93 -11.55
N ASN A 5 -13.89 7.94 -10.91
CA ASN A 5 -14.50 6.69 -10.44
C ASN A 5 -15.04 5.90 -11.63
N VAL A 6 -14.64 4.64 -11.74
CA VAL A 6 -15.07 3.75 -12.83
C VAL A 6 -15.37 2.35 -12.28
N ILE A 7 -16.17 1.60 -13.03
CA ILE A 7 -16.40 0.17 -12.75
C ILE A 7 -15.60 -0.65 -13.77
N VAL A 8 -14.73 -1.53 -13.26
CA VAL A 8 -13.93 -2.46 -14.08
C VAL A 8 -14.36 -3.88 -13.78
N GLY A 9 -14.79 -4.60 -14.83
CA GLY A 9 -15.11 -6.03 -14.74
C GLY A 9 -13.83 -6.88 -14.70
N ASP A 10 -13.80 -7.88 -13.82
CA ASP A 10 -12.77 -8.93 -13.87
C ASP A 10 -13.16 -10.06 -14.84
N ARG A 11 -12.25 -11.03 -15.05
CA ARG A 11 -12.47 -12.18 -15.93
C ARG A 11 -13.64 -13.08 -15.51
N TYR A 12 -14.08 -12.98 -14.26
CA TYR A 12 -15.19 -13.75 -13.69
C TYR A 12 -16.52 -12.99 -13.81
N GLY A 13 -16.50 -11.77 -14.36
CA GLY A 13 -17.66 -10.91 -14.49
C GLY A 13 -18.02 -10.15 -13.21
N ASN A 14 -17.14 -10.11 -12.21
CA ASN A 14 -17.38 -9.28 -11.03
C ASN A 14 -16.99 -7.83 -11.29
N GLU A 15 -17.85 -6.93 -10.85
CA GLU A 15 -17.60 -5.49 -10.84
C GLU A 15 -16.64 -5.09 -9.72
N ASN A 16 -15.78 -4.12 -10.03
CA ASN A 16 -14.87 -3.51 -9.08
C ASN A 16 -14.97 -2.00 -9.20
N TYR A 17 -15.22 -1.33 -8.07
CA TYR A 17 -15.19 0.13 -7.97
C TYR A 17 -13.75 0.60 -7.88
N MET A 18 -13.27 1.30 -8.92
CA MET A 18 -11.87 1.71 -9.05
C MET A 18 -11.78 3.22 -9.18
N VAL A 19 -10.67 3.78 -8.72
CA VAL A 19 -10.24 5.15 -9.01
C VAL A 19 -9.18 5.08 -10.10
N LYS A 20 -9.46 5.71 -11.24
CA LYS A 20 -8.58 5.76 -12.41
C LYS A 20 -7.69 6.98 -12.35
N PHE A 21 -6.39 6.76 -12.51
CA PHE A 21 -5.35 7.78 -12.59
C PHE A 21 -4.70 7.74 -13.97
N THR A 22 -4.46 8.92 -14.55
CA THR A 22 -3.80 9.07 -15.86
C THR A 22 -2.47 9.81 -15.72
N PRO A 23 -1.41 9.38 -16.41
CA PRO A 23 -0.09 9.99 -16.28
C PRO A 23 -0.05 11.42 -16.82
N ASN A 24 0.80 12.25 -16.23
CA ASN A 24 1.33 13.41 -16.93
C ASN A 24 2.30 12.94 -18.02
N LYS A 25 2.07 13.34 -19.27
CA LYS A 25 2.88 12.91 -20.43
C LYS A 25 4.33 13.40 -20.39
N GLU A 26 4.61 14.53 -19.75
CA GLU A 26 5.96 15.13 -19.74
C GLU A 26 6.83 14.56 -18.61
N ASN A 27 6.22 14.31 -17.45
CA ASN A 27 6.91 13.77 -16.29
C ASN A 27 6.01 12.77 -15.56
N PRO A 28 5.96 11.50 -16.02
CA PRO A 28 5.13 10.49 -15.39
C PRO A 28 5.69 10.10 -14.02
N GLU A 29 4.80 9.99 -13.03
CA GLU A 29 5.13 9.48 -11.70
C GLU A 29 5.53 8.00 -11.75
N PRO A 30 6.33 7.50 -10.77
CA PRO A 30 6.81 6.12 -10.76
C PRO A 30 5.72 5.05 -10.92
N MET A 31 4.52 5.25 -10.37
CA MET A 31 3.40 4.30 -10.52
C MET A 31 2.99 4.06 -11.99
N PHE A 32 3.30 4.99 -12.91
CA PHE A 32 2.95 4.85 -14.32
C PHE A 32 4.08 4.24 -15.15
N LYS A 33 5.28 4.07 -14.59
CA LYS A 33 6.45 3.52 -15.31
C LYS A 33 6.51 2.02 -15.10
N ILE A 34 6.47 1.25 -16.18
CA ILE A 34 6.50 -0.22 -16.18
C ILE A 34 7.51 -0.69 -17.22
N GLY A 35 8.69 -1.10 -16.76
CA GLY A 35 9.87 -1.31 -17.58
C GLY A 35 10.15 -0.06 -18.42
N ASP A 36 10.26 -0.25 -19.73
CA ASP A 36 10.49 0.84 -20.68
C ASP A 36 9.19 1.51 -21.17
N LYS A 37 8.04 1.18 -20.58
CA LYS A 37 6.71 1.68 -21.00
C LYS A 37 6.10 2.61 -19.96
N ILE A 38 5.24 3.50 -20.45
CA ILE A 38 4.34 4.29 -19.61
C ILE A 38 2.94 3.69 -19.72
N ALA A 39 2.33 3.36 -18.58
CA ALA A 39 0.94 2.94 -18.51
C ALA A 39 0.03 4.07 -18.99
N LYS A 40 -0.99 3.73 -19.79
CA LYS A 40 -2.01 4.68 -20.23
C LYS A 40 -2.86 5.16 -19.05
N ALA A 41 -3.17 4.25 -18.13
CA ALA A 41 -3.83 4.53 -16.88
C ALA A 41 -3.53 3.43 -15.85
N VAL A 42 -3.60 3.79 -14.58
CA VAL A 42 -3.58 2.86 -13.45
C VAL A 42 -4.87 3.04 -12.68
N TYR A 43 -5.45 1.94 -12.24
CA TYR A 43 -6.74 1.86 -11.60
C TYR A 43 -6.53 1.24 -10.23
N ILE A 44 -6.79 1.98 -9.17
CA ILE A 44 -6.63 1.49 -7.80
C ILE A 44 -8.02 1.19 -7.24
N SER A 45 -8.17 0.02 -6.58
CA SER A 45 -9.41 -0.28 -5.86
C SER A 45 -9.77 0.86 -4.92
N LYS A 46 -10.95 1.44 -5.13
CA LYS A 46 -11.46 2.54 -4.30
C LYS A 46 -11.60 2.13 -2.84
N TYR A 47 -11.98 0.89 -2.62
CA TYR A 47 -12.23 0.31 -1.32
C TYR A 47 -11.24 -0.85 -1.07
N LEU A 48 -10.96 -1.14 0.21
CA LEU A 48 -10.36 -2.43 0.58
C LEU A 48 -11.16 -3.56 -0.08
N ASN A 49 -10.49 -4.60 -0.57
CA ASN A 49 -11.19 -5.66 -1.27
C ASN A 49 -11.97 -6.53 -0.29
N ALA A 50 -13.20 -6.88 -0.66
CA ALA A 50 -14.05 -7.84 0.04
C ALA A 50 -14.07 -9.17 -0.72
N ASP A 51 -14.40 -10.25 -0.02
CA ASP A 51 -14.53 -11.56 -0.66
C ASP A 51 -15.88 -11.69 -1.37
N LYS A 52 -15.85 -11.90 -2.69
CA LYS A 52 -17.02 -12.24 -3.51
C LYS A 52 -16.80 -13.62 -4.10
N ASN A 53 -17.29 -14.65 -3.40
CA ASN A 53 -17.16 -16.06 -3.80
C ASN A 53 -15.71 -16.50 -4.05
N GLY A 54 -14.77 -16.09 -3.19
CA GLY A 54 -13.35 -16.40 -3.32
C GLY A 54 -12.56 -15.41 -4.18
N VAL A 55 -13.20 -14.41 -4.79
CA VAL A 55 -12.55 -13.39 -5.64
C VAL A 55 -12.51 -12.04 -4.90
N PRO A 56 -11.33 -11.42 -4.73
CA PRO A 56 -11.23 -10.13 -4.07
C PRO A 56 -11.79 -9.02 -4.97
N CYS A 57 -12.86 -8.37 -4.51
CA CYS A 57 -13.55 -7.31 -5.26
C CYS A 57 -13.56 -5.99 -4.48
N SER A 58 -13.32 -4.88 -5.15
CA SER A 58 -13.47 -3.53 -4.57
C SER A 58 -14.95 -3.17 -4.52
N LEU A 59 -15.58 -3.30 -3.36
CA LEU A 59 -17.02 -3.08 -3.15
C LEU A 59 -17.23 -2.18 -1.92
N PRO A 60 -18.17 -1.22 -1.97
CA PRO A 60 -18.53 -0.42 -0.80
C PRO A 60 -19.35 -1.23 0.21
N GLY A 61 -19.26 -0.87 1.49
CA GLY A 61 -20.15 -1.38 2.52
C GLY A 61 -19.99 -2.87 2.83
N CYS A 62 -18.81 -3.45 2.54
CA CYS A 62 -18.53 -4.87 2.73
C CYS A 62 -17.51 -5.10 3.85
N ASP A 63 -17.45 -6.31 4.41
CA ASP A 63 -16.37 -6.70 5.32
C ASP A 63 -15.05 -6.79 4.52
N PRO A 64 -13.97 -6.08 4.91
CA PRO A 64 -12.68 -6.24 4.25
C PRO A 64 -12.17 -7.68 4.35
N MET A 65 -11.68 -8.19 3.22
CA MET A 65 -11.04 -9.51 3.14
C MET A 65 -9.74 -9.49 3.93
N ARG A 66 -9.64 -10.39 4.90
CA ARG A 66 -8.55 -10.53 5.87
C ARG A 66 -8.18 -12.00 6.05
N CYS A 67 -7.22 -12.29 6.90
CA CYS A 67 -6.79 -13.65 7.22
C CYS A 67 -6.34 -14.43 5.97
N ILE A 68 -5.52 -13.79 5.15
CA ILE A 68 -4.99 -14.32 3.90
C ILE A 68 -3.48 -14.05 3.83
N SER A 69 -2.72 -15.00 3.27
CA SER A 69 -1.29 -14.81 3.05
C SER A 69 -1.04 -13.85 1.89
N PHE A 70 0.14 -13.22 1.89
CA PHE A 70 0.58 -12.37 0.78
C PHE A 70 0.54 -13.12 -0.55
N GLU A 71 1.06 -14.35 -0.58
CA GLU A 71 1.07 -15.20 -1.78
C GLU A 71 -0.33 -15.45 -2.32
N ASN A 72 -1.29 -15.77 -1.44
CA ASN A 72 -2.68 -16.01 -1.85
C ASN A 72 -3.38 -14.72 -2.29
N ALA A 73 -3.11 -13.59 -1.62
CA ALA A 73 -3.65 -12.29 -2.03
C ALA A 73 -3.12 -11.89 -3.41
N GLU A 74 -1.81 -11.97 -3.64
CA GLU A 74 -1.19 -11.69 -4.93
C GLU A 74 -1.75 -12.60 -6.04
N LYS A 75 -1.78 -13.91 -5.79
CA LYS A 75 -2.33 -14.91 -6.73
C LYS A 75 -3.77 -14.59 -7.08
N LYS A 76 -4.63 -14.35 -6.09
CA LYS A 76 -6.05 -14.02 -6.32
C LYS A 76 -6.23 -12.72 -7.09
N CYS A 77 -5.42 -11.70 -6.83
CA CYS A 77 -5.46 -10.46 -7.60
C CYS A 77 -5.08 -10.70 -9.07
N ARG A 78 -3.99 -11.41 -9.34
CA ARG A 78 -3.56 -11.75 -10.71
C ARG A 78 -4.56 -12.65 -11.43
N GLU A 79 -5.21 -13.54 -10.70
CA GLU A 79 -6.25 -14.41 -11.24
C GLU A 79 -7.46 -13.63 -11.78
N LYS A 80 -7.68 -12.36 -11.41
CA LYS A 80 -8.75 -11.51 -11.96
C LYS A 80 -8.58 -11.20 -13.46
N GLY A 81 -7.38 -11.36 -14.02
CA GLY A 81 -7.11 -11.18 -15.44
C GLY A 81 -5.79 -10.46 -15.70
N GLU A 82 -5.37 -10.42 -16.97
CA GLU A 82 -4.19 -9.64 -17.38
C GLU A 82 -4.33 -8.18 -16.95
N GLY A 83 -3.24 -7.60 -16.43
CA GLY A 83 -3.22 -6.23 -15.89
C GLY A 83 -3.63 -6.13 -14.41
N TRP A 84 -4.38 -7.10 -13.86
CA TRP A 84 -4.74 -7.09 -12.44
C TRP A 84 -3.58 -7.57 -11.55
N HIS A 85 -3.40 -6.89 -10.42
CA HIS A 85 -2.32 -7.15 -9.48
C HIS A 85 -2.69 -6.72 -8.06
N LEU A 86 -1.93 -7.17 -7.07
CA LEU A 86 -1.96 -6.62 -5.71
C LEU A 86 -1.43 -5.18 -5.78
N LEU A 87 -2.02 -4.24 -5.04
CA LEU A 87 -1.55 -2.85 -4.98
C LEU A 87 -0.03 -2.81 -4.80
N THR A 88 0.67 -2.04 -5.62
CA THR A 88 2.11 -1.93 -5.49
C THR A 88 2.51 -0.86 -4.47
N ASN A 89 3.73 -0.95 -3.98
CA ASN A 89 4.32 0.07 -3.12
C ASN A 89 4.43 1.41 -3.86
N ALA A 90 4.71 1.42 -5.16
CA ALA A 90 4.76 2.66 -5.96
C ALA A 90 3.39 3.34 -6.05
N GLU A 91 2.33 2.56 -6.21
CA GLU A 91 0.94 3.06 -6.22
C GLU A 91 0.51 3.58 -4.85
N TRP A 92 0.86 2.88 -3.77
CA TRP A 92 0.65 3.39 -2.42
C TRP A 92 1.35 4.74 -2.22
N MET A 93 2.62 4.82 -2.60
CA MET A 93 3.42 6.03 -2.41
C MET A 93 2.86 7.19 -3.23
N TYR A 94 2.31 6.95 -4.42
CA TYR A 94 1.60 7.98 -5.17
C TYR A 94 0.41 8.54 -4.37
N LEU A 95 -0.47 7.67 -3.85
CA LEU A 95 -1.65 8.10 -3.07
C LEU A 95 -1.26 8.86 -1.81
N TYR A 96 -0.25 8.37 -1.08
CA TYR A 96 0.28 9.03 0.11
C TYR A 96 0.87 10.40 -0.23
N ASN A 97 1.71 10.49 -1.26
CA ASN A 97 2.35 11.75 -1.66
C ASN A 97 1.34 12.76 -2.19
N GLU A 98 0.29 12.33 -2.90
CA GLU A 98 -0.82 13.22 -3.30
C GLU A 98 -1.55 13.77 -2.05
N SER A 99 -1.79 12.92 -1.05
CA SER A 99 -2.38 13.34 0.23
C SER A 99 -1.51 14.37 0.97
N VAL A 100 -0.19 14.13 1.05
CA VAL A 100 0.78 15.07 1.66
C VAL A 100 0.75 16.41 0.93
N LYS A 101 0.87 16.39 -0.40
CA LYS A 101 0.93 17.59 -1.24
C LYS A 101 -0.31 18.46 -1.13
N ASN A 102 -1.48 17.85 -1.01
CA ASN A 102 -2.76 18.55 -0.97
C ASN A 102 -3.20 18.90 0.47
N GLY A 103 -2.47 18.46 1.49
CA GLY A 103 -2.85 18.67 2.89
C GLY A 103 -4.05 17.82 3.33
N THR A 104 -4.28 16.70 2.65
CA THR A 104 -5.42 15.80 2.83
C THR A 104 -4.98 14.43 3.38
N ILE A 105 -4.01 14.41 4.29
CA ILE A 105 -3.59 13.17 4.96
C ILE A 105 -4.84 12.43 5.49
N PRO A 106 -5.14 11.21 5.02
CA PRO A 106 -6.38 10.55 5.38
C PRO A 106 -6.39 10.19 6.86
N HIS A 107 -7.50 10.51 7.51
CA HIS A 107 -7.90 9.91 8.78
C HIS A 107 -8.35 8.46 8.52
N GLY A 108 -8.77 7.76 9.56
CA GLY A 108 -9.47 6.50 9.35
C GLY A 108 -9.70 5.70 10.61
N ASN A 109 -10.16 4.46 10.45
CA ASN A 109 -10.46 3.58 11.58
C ASN A 109 -9.17 3.11 12.27
N THR A 110 -8.67 3.88 13.24
CA THR A 110 -7.49 3.54 14.04
C THR A 110 -7.85 3.14 15.47
N ASN A 111 -9.13 3.14 15.82
CA ASN A 111 -9.62 2.84 17.16
C ASN A 111 -11.00 2.15 17.12
N TYR A 112 -11.02 0.84 16.79
CA TYR A 112 -12.19 -0.03 16.90
C TYR A 112 -13.50 0.52 16.28
N GLY A 113 -13.40 1.14 15.11
CA GLY A 113 -14.49 1.74 14.37
C GLY A 113 -14.44 3.26 14.29
N TYR A 114 -13.53 3.88 15.04
CA TYR A 114 -13.39 5.32 15.16
C TYR A 114 -12.00 5.79 14.73
N TYR A 115 -11.88 7.07 14.41
CA TYR A 115 -10.58 7.72 14.33
C TYR A 115 -10.10 8.13 15.72
N GLU A 116 -8.89 7.73 16.10
CA GLU A 116 -8.33 7.97 17.44
C GLU A 116 -8.29 9.47 17.79
N LYS A 117 -7.90 10.33 16.85
CA LYS A 117 -7.76 11.78 17.11
C LYS A 117 -9.09 12.55 17.05
N ASN A 118 -10.14 11.92 16.52
CA ASN A 118 -11.49 12.50 16.46
C ASN A 118 -12.55 11.41 16.46
N THR A 119 -13.06 11.04 17.64
CA THR A 119 -14.05 9.96 17.79
C THR A 119 -15.44 10.30 17.25
N ASN A 120 -15.67 11.52 16.74
CA ASN A 120 -16.88 11.82 15.98
C ASN A 120 -16.83 11.25 14.56
N GLU A 121 -15.64 10.91 14.07
CA GLU A 121 -15.46 10.20 12.81
C GLU A 121 -15.49 8.70 13.07
N SER A 122 -16.46 8.02 12.46
CA SER A 122 -16.65 6.58 12.57
C SER A 122 -17.14 5.97 11.26
N GLY A 123 -16.90 4.67 11.12
CA GLY A 123 -17.48 3.84 10.07
C GLY A 123 -18.50 2.85 10.64
N ILE A 124 -19.20 2.14 9.77
CA ILE A 124 -20.15 1.09 10.20
C ILE A 124 -19.36 -0.14 10.63
N ASN A 125 -19.47 -0.54 11.88
CA ASN A 125 -18.69 -1.64 12.45
C ASN A 125 -19.08 -3.01 11.85
N VAL A 126 -18.09 -3.87 11.60
CA VAL A 126 -18.31 -5.27 11.23
C VAL A 126 -18.53 -6.11 12.48
N ASN A 127 -19.79 -6.31 12.86
CA ASN A 127 -20.23 -7.28 13.88
C ASN A 127 -19.44 -7.26 15.21
N GLY A 128 -19.01 -6.09 15.67
CA GLY A 128 -18.24 -5.92 16.90
C GLY A 128 -16.75 -6.25 16.79
N SER A 129 -16.22 -6.53 15.59
CA SER A 129 -14.80 -6.92 15.40
C SER A 129 -13.81 -5.76 15.52
N GLY A 130 -14.30 -4.51 15.50
CA GLY A 130 -13.49 -3.29 15.46
C GLY A 130 -13.16 -2.83 14.04
N ALA A 131 -13.19 -3.72 13.05
CA ALA A 131 -13.14 -3.34 11.64
C ALA A 131 -14.42 -2.60 11.23
N THR A 132 -14.33 -1.82 10.16
CA THR A 132 -15.47 -1.12 9.55
C THR A 132 -15.74 -1.63 8.15
N LEU A 133 -17.01 -1.61 7.76
CA LEU A 133 -17.41 -1.85 6.39
C LEU A 133 -16.70 -0.86 5.47
N THR A 134 -16.21 -1.36 4.35
CA THR A 134 -15.34 -0.62 3.44
C THR A 134 -15.98 0.68 2.94
N GLY A 135 -15.23 1.79 3.05
CA GLY A 135 -15.66 3.10 2.56
C GLY A 135 -16.83 3.76 3.33
N THR A 136 -17.21 3.23 4.50
CA THR A 136 -18.34 3.79 5.28
C THR A 136 -17.96 4.95 6.19
N GLY A 137 -16.68 5.28 6.29
CA GLY A 137 -16.20 6.47 6.99
C GLY A 137 -16.51 7.77 6.26
N PRO A 138 -16.34 8.92 6.94
CA PRO A 138 -16.50 10.25 6.34
C PRO A 138 -15.45 10.50 5.23
N ALA A 139 -15.65 11.58 4.46
CA ALA A 139 -14.74 11.96 3.38
C ALA A 139 -13.28 12.16 3.84
N THR A 140 -13.03 12.54 5.09
CA THR A 140 -11.69 12.62 5.68
C THR A 140 -10.94 11.28 5.72
N TRP A 141 -11.63 10.15 5.54
CA TRP A 141 -11.03 8.81 5.45
C TRP A 141 -10.62 8.42 4.02
N TYR A 142 -10.78 9.33 3.07
CA TYR A 142 -10.40 9.19 1.67
C TYR A 142 -9.13 10.01 1.41
N HIS A 143 -8.24 9.53 0.54
CA HIS A 143 -6.88 10.09 0.36
C HIS A 143 -6.82 11.58 -0.03
N ASP A 144 -7.86 12.11 -0.65
CA ASP A 144 -7.97 13.49 -1.11
C ASP A 144 -9.06 14.28 -0.36
N HIS A 145 -9.57 13.70 0.74
CA HIS A 145 -10.70 14.22 1.53
C HIS A 145 -12.00 14.42 0.72
N THR A 146 -12.16 13.70 -0.40
CA THR A 146 -13.42 13.65 -1.17
C THR A 146 -13.95 12.23 -1.22
N LEU A 147 -15.27 12.06 -1.33
CA LEU A 147 -15.87 10.73 -1.49
C LEU A 147 -15.52 10.09 -2.85
N ASP A 148 -14.88 10.82 -3.76
CA ASP A 148 -14.37 10.30 -5.02
C ASP A 148 -12.99 9.65 -4.88
N GLY A 149 -12.26 9.93 -3.80
CA GLY A 149 -10.94 9.37 -3.58
C GLY A 149 -10.91 7.87 -3.24
N VAL A 150 -9.70 7.39 -3.02
CA VAL A 150 -9.44 6.05 -2.48
C VAL A 150 -9.65 6.06 -0.97
N ALA A 151 -10.52 5.20 -0.46
CA ALA A 151 -10.89 5.10 0.95
C ALA A 151 -9.95 4.21 1.76
N ASP A 152 -9.98 4.40 3.08
CA ASP A 152 -9.44 3.51 4.11
C ASP A 152 -7.92 3.25 4.00
N LEU A 153 -7.14 4.19 3.45
CA LEU A 153 -5.66 4.08 3.44
C LEU A 153 -5.05 4.20 4.84
N CYS A 154 -5.78 4.79 5.79
CA CYS A 154 -5.34 4.93 7.18
C CYS A 154 -6.25 4.08 8.06
N GLY A 155 -5.70 3.01 8.67
CA GLY A 155 -6.49 2.15 9.55
C GLY A 155 -7.45 1.22 8.80
N ASN A 156 -8.50 0.81 9.49
CA ASN A 156 -9.28 -0.40 9.23
C ASN A 156 -8.36 -1.62 9.26
N VAL A 157 -7.61 -1.92 8.20
CA VAL A 157 -6.63 -3.01 8.18
C VAL A 157 -5.31 -2.54 7.60
N TRP A 158 -4.22 -3.15 8.06
CA TRP A 158 -2.95 -3.04 7.38
C TRP A 158 -3.08 -3.61 5.97
N GLU A 159 -2.47 -2.96 4.99
CA GLU A 159 -2.59 -3.39 3.60
C GLU A 159 -1.28 -3.94 3.07
N MET A 160 -1.31 -5.20 2.64
CA MET A 160 -0.20 -5.80 1.91
C MET A 160 0.02 -5.06 0.58
N VAL A 161 1.26 -4.70 0.30
CA VAL A 161 1.66 -4.11 -0.99
C VAL A 161 2.81 -4.90 -1.61
N THR A 162 2.90 -4.97 -2.94
CA THR A 162 4.03 -5.63 -3.64
C THR A 162 5.12 -4.65 -4.08
N GLY A 163 6.30 -5.14 -4.46
CA GLY A 163 7.39 -4.31 -5.00
C GLY A 163 8.35 -3.69 -3.97
N LEU A 164 8.19 -4.01 -2.69
CA LEU A 164 9.14 -3.71 -1.62
C LEU A 164 9.28 -4.96 -0.74
N ARG A 165 10.46 -5.24 -0.20
CA ARG A 165 10.65 -6.29 0.83
C ARG A 165 11.89 -6.04 1.69
N LEU A 166 12.00 -6.80 2.77
CA LEU A 166 13.29 -7.08 3.39
C LEU A 166 13.73 -8.50 3.05
N GLN A 167 14.99 -8.66 2.61
CA GLN A 167 15.63 -9.97 2.50
C GLN A 167 16.71 -10.08 3.56
N ASN A 168 16.49 -10.83 4.64
CA ASN A 168 17.38 -10.86 5.79
C ASN A 168 17.69 -9.43 6.30
N GLY A 169 16.69 -8.56 6.42
CA GLY A 169 16.87 -7.15 6.84
C GLY A 169 17.55 -6.21 5.83
N GLU A 170 17.94 -6.70 4.65
CA GLU A 170 18.35 -5.88 3.50
C GLU A 170 17.13 -5.26 2.82
N ILE A 171 17.21 -3.96 2.51
CA ILE A 171 16.14 -3.28 1.78
C ILE A 171 16.23 -3.66 0.30
N GLN A 172 15.17 -4.28 -0.21
CA GLN A 172 15.02 -4.61 -1.62
C GLN A 172 13.73 -4.03 -2.18
N TYR A 173 13.76 -3.66 -3.45
CA TYR A 173 12.63 -3.07 -4.15
C TYR A 173 12.59 -3.60 -5.59
N ILE A 174 11.44 -3.46 -6.24
CA ILE A 174 11.31 -3.61 -7.69
C ILE A 174 11.18 -2.20 -8.26
N GLU A 175 11.98 -1.86 -9.27
CA GLU A 175 12.06 -0.50 -9.80
C GLU A 175 10.71 -0.01 -10.36
N ASN A 176 10.41 1.27 -10.16
CA ASN A 176 9.17 1.91 -10.59
C ASN A 176 7.91 1.10 -10.19
N ASN A 177 6.99 0.85 -11.12
CA ASN A 177 5.81 0.03 -10.92
C ASN A 177 5.92 -1.35 -11.61
N ASP A 178 7.13 -1.85 -11.85
CA ASP A 178 7.33 -3.13 -12.55
C ASP A 178 6.65 -4.29 -11.82
N ALA A 179 6.50 -4.19 -10.49
CA ALA A 179 5.81 -5.17 -9.67
C ALA A 179 4.33 -5.38 -10.05
N ALA A 180 3.71 -4.43 -10.77
CA ALA A 180 2.35 -4.57 -11.31
C ALA A 180 2.26 -5.70 -12.35
N VAL A 181 3.35 -6.01 -13.04
CA VAL A 181 3.36 -6.97 -14.16
C VAL A 181 4.37 -8.10 -14.01
N CYS A 182 5.50 -7.85 -13.36
CA CYS A 182 6.55 -8.85 -13.21
C CYS A 182 6.26 -9.83 -12.06
N ASP A 183 7.01 -10.93 -12.04
CA ASP A 183 7.03 -11.83 -10.89
C ASP A 183 7.74 -11.16 -9.70
N ALA A 184 7.05 -11.08 -8.56
CA ALA A 184 7.54 -10.56 -7.29
C ALA A 184 7.69 -11.68 -6.22
N GLY A 185 7.81 -12.93 -6.68
CA GLY A 185 8.13 -14.08 -5.84
C GLY A 185 9.49 -13.98 -5.15
N GLU A 186 9.74 -14.90 -4.22
CA GLU A 186 10.94 -14.90 -3.37
C GLU A 186 12.24 -14.99 -4.19
N ASP A 187 12.26 -15.86 -5.21
CA ASP A 187 13.41 -16.13 -6.08
C ASP A 187 13.50 -15.21 -7.31
N SER A 188 12.63 -14.20 -7.42
CA SER A 188 12.59 -13.32 -8.58
C SER A 188 13.90 -12.54 -8.74
N LEU A 189 14.44 -12.53 -9.97
CA LEU A 189 15.63 -11.73 -10.32
C LEU A 189 15.31 -10.24 -10.51
N LYS A 190 14.03 -9.83 -10.33
CA LYS A 190 13.59 -8.44 -10.43
C LYS A 190 13.87 -7.61 -9.19
N TRP A 191 14.18 -8.26 -8.07
CA TRP A 191 14.52 -7.57 -6.83
C TRP A 191 15.88 -6.89 -6.93
N GLU A 192 15.88 -5.58 -6.75
CA GLU A 192 17.06 -4.74 -6.68
C GLU A 192 17.40 -4.37 -5.23
N THR A 193 18.64 -3.95 -5.02
CA THR A 193 19.20 -3.66 -3.69
C THR A 193 19.75 -2.23 -3.68
N ILE A 194 19.53 -1.50 -2.60
CA ILE A 194 20.20 -0.20 -2.43
C ILE A 194 21.63 -0.46 -1.95
N THR A 195 22.63 0.11 -2.62
CA THR A 195 24.04 0.02 -2.21
C THR A 195 24.67 1.40 -2.02
N ALA A 196 25.63 1.49 -1.11
CA ALA A 196 26.49 2.65 -0.93
C ALA A 196 27.89 2.19 -0.53
N ASP A 197 28.93 2.67 -1.22
CA ASP A 197 30.33 2.23 -1.06
C ASP A 197 30.49 0.70 -1.18
N GLY A 198 29.81 0.09 -2.15
CA GLY A 198 29.85 -1.37 -2.37
C GLY A 198 29.18 -2.20 -1.26
N LYS A 199 28.46 -1.57 -0.33
CA LYS A 199 27.73 -2.24 0.76
C LYS A 199 26.24 -2.02 0.63
N LYS A 200 25.47 -3.09 0.82
CA LYS A 200 24.01 -3.07 0.91
C LYS A 200 23.52 -2.19 2.04
N ILE A 201 22.39 -1.53 1.84
CA ILE A 201 21.70 -0.78 2.89
C ILE A 201 20.72 -1.71 3.61
N CYS A 202 20.83 -1.77 4.93
CA CYS A 202 20.07 -2.67 5.77
C CYS A 202 19.50 -1.91 6.96
N PHE A 203 18.44 -2.49 7.53
CA PHE A 203 18.04 -2.17 8.89
C PHE A 203 18.92 -2.87 9.93
N SER A 204 18.94 -2.32 11.13
CA SER A 204 19.46 -2.97 12.33
C SER A 204 18.61 -2.57 13.51
N VAL A 205 18.23 -3.58 14.28
CA VAL A 205 17.37 -3.44 15.46
C VAL A 205 18.20 -3.60 16.74
N ASN A 206 17.91 -2.80 17.76
CA ASN A 206 18.46 -2.97 19.11
C ASN A 206 17.31 -2.78 20.12
N ASN A 207 16.84 -3.88 20.69
CA ASN A 207 15.70 -3.88 21.59
C ASN A 207 16.02 -3.29 22.97
N GLU A 208 17.23 -3.51 23.49
CA GLU A 208 17.68 -2.92 24.76
C GLU A 208 17.62 -1.39 24.78
N LYS A 209 17.83 -0.75 23.62
CA LYS A 209 17.83 0.71 23.46
C LYS A 209 16.60 1.23 22.73
N ASN A 210 15.60 0.37 22.49
CA ASN A 210 14.43 0.67 21.67
C ASN A 210 14.77 1.44 20.38
N LYS A 211 15.66 0.86 19.56
CA LYS A 211 16.28 1.59 18.45
C LYS A 211 16.26 0.80 17.14
N ILE A 212 15.80 1.45 16.08
CA ILE A 212 15.97 1.00 14.69
C ILE A 212 16.94 1.95 13.98
N THR A 213 17.87 1.40 13.20
CA THR A 213 18.86 2.19 12.43
C THR A 213 18.99 1.69 11.00
N ILE A 214 18.93 2.60 10.03
CA ILE A 214 19.33 2.33 8.64
C ILE A 214 20.84 2.58 8.49
N ARG A 215 21.57 1.58 7.97
CA ARG A 215 23.03 1.55 7.92
C ARG A 215 23.55 0.73 6.73
N LYS A 216 24.87 0.84 6.47
CA LYS A 216 25.57 -0.02 5.52
C LYS A 216 25.91 -1.37 6.17
N GLY A 217 25.72 -2.46 5.43
CA GLY A 217 26.09 -3.82 5.82
C GLY A 217 25.10 -4.51 6.76
N THR A 218 25.22 -5.84 6.83
CA THR A 218 24.28 -6.72 7.51
C THR A 218 24.42 -6.67 9.03
N LYS A 219 23.28 -6.76 9.72
CA LYS A 219 23.17 -7.14 11.13
C LYS A 219 21.72 -7.52 11.42
N HIS A 220 21.51 -8.81 11.54
CA HIS A 220 20.24 -9.45 11.87
C HIS A 220 20.16 -9.50 13.40
N THR A 221 19.33 -8.65 14.01
CA THR A 221 19.37 -8.42 15.47
C THR A 221 18.01 -8.24 16.12
N GLY A 222 16.97 -8.86 15.56
CA GLY A 222 15.65 -8.86 16.17
C GLY A 222 14.60 -8.12 15.36
N TRP A 223 13.46 -7.98 16.03
CA TRP A 223 12.30 -7.20 15.61
C TRP A 223 12.00 -6.05 16.58
N ASN A 224 11.58 -4.90 16.05
CA ASN A 224 11.04 -3.78 16.84
C ASN A 224 10.13 -2.86 16.01
N GLY A 225 9.39 -1.98 16.68
CA GLY A 225 8.67 -0.85 16.08
C GLY A 225 8.96 0.48 16.77
N ILE A 226 9.13 1.55 16.00
CA ILE A 226 9.32 2.91 16.54
C ILE A 226 8.60 3.93 15.66
N ALA A 227 8.30 5.10 16.23
CA ALA A 227 7.88 6.27 15.45
C ALA A 227 9.01 6.71 14.49
N TYR A 228 8.64 7.23 13.31
CA TYR A 228 9.61 7.69 12.32
C TYR A 228 10.55 8.79 12.86
N LYS A 229 10.05 9.70 13.69
CA LYS A 229 10.89 10.74 14.33
C LYS A 229 12.09 10.17 15.10
N ASP A 230 11.93 8.97 15.66
CA ASP A 230 12.96 8.28 16.42
C ASP A 230 13.90 7.43 15.55
N LEU A 231 13.53 7.16 14.29
CA LEU A 231 14.36 6.44 13.33
C LEU A 231 15.71 7.13 13.12
N LYS A 232 16.77 6.34 13.28
CA LYS A 232 18.14 6.81 13.04
C LYS A 232 18.63 6.33 11.68
N ILE A 233 19.22 7.24 10.93
CA ILE A 233 19.82 6.93 9.63
C ILE A 233 21.26 7.39 9.72
N LYS A 234 22.21 6.51 9.42
CA LYS A 234 23.63 6.89 9.43
C LYS A 234 23.85 8.01 8.41
N LYS A 235 24.60 9.05 8.77
CA LYS A 235 24.86 10.22 7.90
C LYS A 235 25.37 9.81 6.52
N SER A 236 26.27 8.84 6.46
CA SER A 236 26.81 8.30 5.20
C SER A 236 25.81 7.50 4.36
N VAL A 237 24.71 7.00 4.96
CA VAL A 237 23.59 6.41 4.22
C VAL A 237 22.66 7.51 3.74
N MET A 238 22.31 8.47 4.60
CA MET A 238 21.46 9.59 4.21
C MET A 238 22.05 10.36 3.02
N ALA A 239 23.36 10.62 3.03
CA ALA A 239 24.04 11.30 1.93
C ALA A 239 24.09 10.49 0.63
N ALA A 240 24.13 9.16 0.71
CA ALA A 240 24.32 8.31 -0.47
C ALA A 240 23.01 7.74 -1.05
N ALA A 241 21.98 7.56 -0.22
CA ALA A 241 20.76 6.85 -0.57
C ALA A 241 19.49 7.51 -0.01
N GLY A 242 19.58 8.70 0.60
CA GLY A 242 18.43 9.35 1.22
C GLY A 242 17.28 9.63 0.25
N GLU A 243 17.60 10.01 -0.98
CA GLU A 243 16.61 10.22 -2.05
C GLU A 243 15.92 8.91 -2.43
N LYS A 244 16.68 7.85 -2.71
CA LYS A 244 16.09 6.55 -3.05
C LYS A 244 15.24 5.99 -1.90
N LEU A 245 15.66 6.15 -0.64
CA LEU A 245 14.88 5.73 0.54
C LEU A 245 13.54 6.47 0.65
N ARG A 246 13.48 7.74 0.25
CA ARG A 246 12.22 8.51 0.15
C ARG A 246 11.37 8.03 -1.03
N GLU A 247 11.99 7.91 -2.20
CA GLU A 247 11.36 7.48 -3.44
C GLU A 247 10.63 6.14 -3.30
N ILE A 248 11.29 5.12 -2.72
CA ILE A 248 10.68 3.79 -2.51
C ILE A 248 9.83 3.73 -1.23
N GLY A 249 9.63 4.85 -0.54
CA GLY A 249 8.74 4.93 0.62
C GLY A 249 9.25 4.23 1.89
N ILE A 250 10.56 4.03 2.04
CA ILE A 250 11.14 3.54 3.30
C ILE A 250 11.10 4.63 4.38
N ILE A 251 11.25 5.90 3.99
CA ILE A 251 11.10 7.04 4.89
C ILE A 251 10.22 8.12 4.25
N PRO A 252 9.30 8.74 5.02
CA PRO A 252 8.64 9.97 4.61
C PRO A 252 9.62 11.14 4.45
N ASP A 253 9.23 12.15 3.67
CA ASP A 253 10.05 13.35 3.47
C ASP A 253 10.34 14.06 4.80
N ASP A 254 9.30 14.27 5.62
CA ASP A 254 9.39 14.86 6.95
C ASP A 254 9.43 13.81 8.07
N TYR A 255 10.17 12.71 7.86
CA TYR A 255 10.24 11.63 8.85
C TYR A 255 10.68 12.07 10.26
N LYS A 256 11.27 13.26 10.41
CA LYS A 256 11.67 13.81 11.72
C LYS A 256 10.51 14.35 12.55
N ASN A 257 9.41 14.70 11.92
CA ASN A 257 8.19 15.14 12.59
C ASN A 257 7.03 14.15 12.38
N GLU A 258 7.30 13.01 11.76
CA GLU A 258 6.30 11.97 11.52
C GLU A 258 6.14 11.07 12.76
N ASP A 259 4.90 11.00 13.26
CA ASP A 259 4.49 10.17 14.39
C ASP A 259 4.09 8.75 13.97
N ALA A 260 3.85 8.52 12.68
CA ALA A 260 3.62 7.19 12.13
C ALA A 260 4.79 6.24 12.42
N TYR A 261 4.51 4.94 12.36
CA TYR A 261 5.44 3.92 12.83
C TYR A 261 6.11 3.15 11.70
N ILE A 262 7.36 2.78 11.94
CA ILE A 262 8.06 1.78 11.16
C ILE A 262 8.30 0.53 12.04
N TRP A 263 7.86 -0.62 11.55
CA TRP A 263 8.00 -1.92 12.20
C TRP A 263 8.91 -2.80 11.37
N ILE A 264 10.02 -3.28 11.94
CA ILE A 264 11.06 -3.98 11.20
C ILE A 264 11.40 -5.28 11.90
N ASP A 265 11.37 -6.39 11.15
CA ASP A 265 11.99 -7.65 11.52
C ASP A 265 13.23 -7.89 10.66
N THR A 266 14.39 -8.06 11.31
CA THR A 266 15.64 -8.37 10.61
C THR A 266 16.02 -9.85 10.71
N GLU A 267 15.27 -10.66 11.45
CA GLU A 267 15.47 -12.10 11.67
C GLU A 267 14.74 -12.94 10.62
N LEU A 268 13.68 -12.41 10.02
CA LEU A 268 13.00 -13.07 8.92
C LEU A 268 13.91 -13.16 7.68
N THR A 269 13.89 -14.33 7.04
CA THR A 269 14.52 -14.52 5.72
C THR A 269 13.93 -13.55 4.71
N GLU A 270 12.61 -13.42 4.72
CA GLU A 270 11.87 -12.43 3.95
C GLU A 270 10.78 -11.78 4.81
N ALA A 271 10.71 -10.45 4.77
CA ALA A 271 9.61 -9.69 5.33
C ALA A 271 8.88 -8.90 4.23
N ILE A 272 7.58 -9.13 4.10
CA ILE A 272 6.71 -8.42 3.15
C ILE A 272 6.13 -7.15 3.78
N PRO A 273 5.88 -6.09 2.99
CA PRO A 273 5.45 -4.80 3.50
C PRO A 273 3.93 -4.78 3.68
N CYS A 274 3.50 -4.19 4.78
CA CYS A 274 2.14 -3.74 4.99
C CYS A 274 2.13 -2.24 5.31
N ARG A 275 1.12 -1.49 4.85
CA ARG A 275 1.01 -0.04 5.07
C ARG A 275 -0.32 0.37 5.68
N GLY A 276 -0.40 1.61 6.18
CA GLY A 276 -1.67 2.27 6.51
C GLY A 276 -2.15 2.25 7.97
N SER A 277 -1.70 1.33 8.83
CA SER A 277 -2.28 1.03 10.17
C SER A 277 -3.48 0.09 10.15
N CYS A 278 -4.06 -0.20 11.32
CA CYS A 278 -5.29 -0.97 11.47
C CYS A 278 -6.14 -0.47 12.65
N PHE A 279 -7.36 -1.01 12.79
CA PHE A 279 -8.33 -0.64 13.83
C PHE A 279 -7.88 -0.90 15.29
N THR A 280 -6.81 -1.65 15.51
CA THR A 280 -6.27 -1.94 16.86
C THR A 280 -5.08 -1.05 17.25
N LEU A 281 -4.59 -0.20 16.36
CA LEU A 281 -3.38 0.61 16.57
C LEU A 281 -3.71 2.10 16.55
N ALA A 282 -4.22 2.57 17.68
CA ALA A 282 -4.52 3.97 17.98
C ALA A 282 -3.32 4.91 17.73
N SER A 283 -2.25 4.73 18.49
CA SER A 283 -1.11 5.67 18.53
C SER A 283 0.19 5.13 17.92
N PHE A 284 0.17 3.91 17.36
CA PHE A 284 1.33 3.21 16.80
C PHE A 284 1.19 2.92 15.30
N GLY A 285 0.52 3.82 14.59
CA GLY A 285 0.18 3.69 13.19
C GLY A 285 0.00 5.05 12.52
N GLY A 286 -0.73 5.07 11.40
CA GLY A 286 -0.94 6.21 10.53
C GLY A 286 -0.66 5.84 9.07
N VAL A 287 -1.15 6.65 8.12
CA VAL A 287 -1.05 6.36 6.68
C VAL A 287 0.39 6.17 6.18
N ALA A 288 1.36 6.89 6.78
CA ALA A 288 2.77 6.78 6.43
C ALA A 288 3.44 5.51 6.99
N SER A 289 2.74 4.76 7.86
CA SER A 289 3.34 3.64 8.57
C SER A 289 3.73 2.51 7.62
N LEU A 290 4.86 1.88 7.91
CA LEU A 290 5.38 0.75 7.17
C LEU A 290 5.69 -0.39 8.12
N ARG A 291 5.15 -1.56 7.82
CA ARG A 291 5.32 -2.77 8.61
C ARG A 291 5.98 -3.86 7.77
N LEU A 292 7.21 -4.21 8.10
CA LEU A 292 8.05 -5.24 7.46
C LEU A 292 8.43 -6.29 8.51
N ASN A 293 7.43 -7.02 9.00
CA ASN A 293 7.61 -8.07 10.02
C ASN A 293 6.67 -9.27 9.83
N TYR A 294 6.12 -9.44 8.63
CA TYR A 294 5.33 -10.60 8.26
C TYR A 294 6.05 -11.39 7.19
N THR A 295 5.97 -12.72 7.27
CA THR A 295 6.41 -13.58 6.18
C THR A 295 5.36 -13.62 5.08
N ARG A 296 5.76 -14.00 3.87
CA ARG A 296 4.86 -14.18 2.72
C ARG A 296 3.71 -15.17 2.98
N THR A 297 3.95 -16.16 3.84
CA THR A 297 3.03 -17.25 4.18
C THR A 297 2.14 -16.96 5.39
N SER A 298 2.37 -15.85 6.10
CA SER A 298 1.59 -15.45 7.28
C SER A 298 0.13 -15.15 6.89
N SER A 299 -0.83 -15.92 7.41
CA SER A 299 -2.25 -15.83 7.02
C SER A 299 -3.23 -15.65 8.18
N ASN A 300 -2.78 -15.74 9.44
CA ASN A 300 -3.68 -15.74 10.62
C ASN A 300 -3.92 -14.34 11.22
N SER A 301 -3.77 -13.27 10.43
CA SER A 301 -3.91 -11.90 10.93
C SER A 301 -5.27 -11.31 10.55
N ASN A 302 -6.11 -11.06 11.55
CA ASN A 302 -7.42 -10.41 11.38
C ASN A 302 -7.33 -8.87 11.26
N VAL A 303 -6.12 -8.32 11.23
CA VAL A 303 -5.82 -6.88 11.07
C VAL A 303 -5.02 -6.59 9.80
N VAL A 304 -4.82 -7.58 8.94
CA VAL A 304 -4.13 -7.44 7.65
C VAL A 304 -5.08 -7.86 6.54
N GLY A 305 -5.25 -6.97 5.57
CA GLY A 305 -5.98 -7.19 4.33
C GLY A 305 -5.18 -6.66 3.16
N PHE A 306 -5.88 -6.31 2.08
CA PHE A 306 -5.26 -5.82 0.86
C PHE A 306 -6.30 -5.18 -0.06
N ARG A 307 -5.79 -4.55 -1.12
CA ARG A 307 -6.59 -4.15 -2.26
C ARG A 307 -5.89 -4.50 -3.57
N SER A 308 -6.68 -4.75 -4.62
CA SER A 308 -6.17 -4.95 -5.97
C SER A 308 -6.04 -3.64 -6.72
N ALA A 309 -5.20 -3.64 -7.73
CA ALA A 309 -5.08 -2.60 -8.73
C ALA A 309 -5.09 -3.23 -10.13
N TYR A 310 -5.25 -2.40 -11.15
CA TYR A 310 -5.24 -2.79 -12.55
C TYR A 310 -4.45 -1.77 -13.36
N VAL A 311 -3.60 -2.24 -14.28
CA VAL A 311 -2.84 -1.36 -15.17
C VAL A 311 -3.25 -1.56 -16.63
N GLU A 312 -3.54 -0.45 -17.30
CA GLU A 312 -3.78 -0.40 -18.74
C GLU A 312 -2.47 0.00 -19.44
N LEU A 313 -1.80 -0.96 -20.09
CA LEU A 313 -0.66 -0.71 -20.95
C LEU A 313 -1.11 -0.35 -22.37
N GLU A 314 -0.31 0.44 -23.10
CA GLU A 314 -0.50 0.57 -24.54
C GLU A 314 -0.26 -0.79 -25.22
N THR A 315 -1.34 -1.40 -25.73
CA THR A 315 -1.22 -2.60 -26.56
C THR A 315 -0.81 -2.19 -27.97
N GLY A 316 0.29 -2.75 -28.47
CA GLY A 316 0.49 -2.82 -29.91
C GLY A 316 -0.60 -3.73 -30.49
N ASN A 317 -1.71 -3.13 -30.96
CA ASN A 317 -2.86 -3.79 -31.60
C ASN A 317 -3.46 -5.01 -30.86
N GLY A 318 -4.41 -4.78 -29.94
CA GLY A 318 -5.26 -5.86 -29.44
C GLY A 318 -6.37 -5.37 -28.51
N LYS A 319 -7.62 -5.52 -28.98
CA LYS A 319 -8.93 -5.24 -28.34
C LYS A 319 -8.91 -4.98 -26.82
N THR A 320 -9.25 -3.74 -26.45
CA THR A 320 -9.57 -3.31 -25.08
C THR A 320 -10.93 -3.84 -24.62
N VAL A 321 -11.01 -4.29 -23.37
CA VAL A 321 -12.27 -4.44 -22.63
C VAL A 321 -12.67 -3.04 -22.17
N LYS A 322 -13.81 -2.52 -22.64
CA LYS A 322 -14.28 -1.18 -22.29
C LYS A 322 -14.64 -1.12 -20.80
N ALA A 323 -14.01 -0.23 -20.05
CA ALA A 323 -14.54 0.27 -18.79
C ALA A 323 -15.87 0.99 -19.06
N ALA A 324 -16.91 0.68 -18.30
CA ALA A 324 -18.18 1.40 -18.34
C ALA A 324 -18.13 2.55 -17.33
N GLU A 325 -18.53 3.75 -17.76
CA GLU A 325 -18.72 4.90 -16.88
C GLU A 325 -19.95 4.65 -15.99
N ALA A 326 -19.83 4.91 -14.70
CA ALA A 326 -20.95 4.78 -13.77
C ALA A 326 -21.84 6.03 -13.89
N ASP A 327 -22.91 5.94 -14.67
CA ASP A 327 -23.92 7.00 -14.76
C ASP A 327 -24.63 7.18 -13.41
N GLY A 328 -24.36 8.32 -12.77
CA GLY A 328 -25.16 8.83 -11.66
C GLY A 328 -26.55 9.20 -12.15
N LYS A 329 -27.53 8.33 -11.96
CA LYS A 329 -28.95 8.71 -12.00
C LYS A 329 -29.41 9.04 -10.59
N GLU A 330 -29.64 10.34 -10.36
CA GLU A 330 -30.49 10.84 -9.29
C GLU A 330 -31.85 10.14 -9.37
N MET A 331 -32.27 9.53 -8.27
CA MET A 331 -33.67 9.14 -8.08
C MET A 331 -34.46 10.40 -7.77
N THR A 332 -35.25 10.84 -8.74
CA THR A 332 -36.40 11.73 -8.54
C THR A 332 -37.66 10.92 -8.76
N GLU A 333 -38.24 10.45 -7.66
CA GLU A 333 -39.64 10.59 -7.21
C GLU A 333 -39.89 9.63 -6.03
#